data_AF-A0AA92JZD5-F1
#
_entry.id   AF-A0AA92JZD5-F1
#
_cell.length_a   1.000
_cell.length_b   1.000
_cell.length_c   1.000
_cell.angle_alpha   90.00
_cell.angle_beta   90.00
_cell.angle_gamma   90.00
#
_symmetry.space_group_name_H-M   'P 1'
#
loop_
_entity.id
_entity.type
_entity.pdbx_description
1 polymer ?
#
loop_
_entity_poly.entity_id
_entity_poly.type
_entity_poly.pdbx_seq_one_letter_code
_entity_poly.pdbx_strand_id
1 'polypeptide(L)'
;MHVEAVLQAAVEIWTPLIATVDTRNYDSVFADRPGVGWMLYLPKTLTVQQVPEAEALIPVPEQGKNQTGTIIVSVTDAPFSDREVEHVRVANKIEVRLVDHDLLPRYADL
;
A
#
# COMPACT_ATOMS: atom_id res chain seq x y z
N MET A 1 4.26 -5.96 13.43
CA MET A 1 4.95 -4.65 13.48
C MET A 1 3.95 -3.61 14.00
N HIS A 2 4.32 -2.62 14.82
CA HIS A 2 3.32 -1.74 15.47
C HIS A 2 2.53 -0.84 14.50
N VAL A 3 3.12 -0.49 13.35
CA VAL A 3 2.52 0.42 12.36
C VAL A 3 1.38 -0.23 11.56
N GLU A 4 1.56 -1.50 11.17
CA GLU A 4 0.53 -2.30 10.48
C GLU A 4 -0.79 -2.31 11.27
N ALA A 5 -0.72 -2.60 12.57
CA ALA A 5 -1.91 -2.68 13.43
C ALA A 5 -2.66 -1.33 13.52
N VAL A 6 -1.93 -0.21 13.47
CA VAL A 6 -2.55 1.12 13.43
C VAL A 6 -3.30 1.33 12.12
N LEU A 7 -2.69 0.95 10.98
CA LEU A 7 -3.32 1.06 9.68
C LEU A 7 -4.53 0.12 9.55
N GLN A 8 -4.43 -1.12 10.03
CA GLN A 8 -5.55 -2.07 10.07
C GLN A 8 -6.72 -1.50 10.88
N ALA A 9 -6.47 -1.03 12.11
CA ALA A 9 -7.51 -0.44 12.95
C ALA A 9 -8.14 0.80 12.28
N ALA A 10 -7.33 1.66 11.65
CA ALA A 10 -7.83 2.80 10.90
C ALA A 10 -8.75 2.39 9.73
N VAL A 11 -8.35 1.36 8.97
CA VAL A 11 -9.14 0.82 7.87
C VAL A 11 -10.45 0.20 8.38
N GLU A 12 -10.42 -0.54 9.48
CA GLU A 12 -11.61 -1.15 10.08
C GLU A 12 -12.62 -0.10 10.59
N ILE A 13 -12.13 1.02 11.14
CA ILE A 13 -12.98 2.08 11.69
C ILE A 13 -13.59 2.96 10.59
N TRP A 14 -12.79 3.35 9.60
CA TRP A 14 -13.16 4.38 8.63
C TRP A 14 -13.50 3.86 7.24
N THR A 15 -13.19 2.60 6.94
CA THR A 15 -13.41 1.97 5.63
C THR A 15 -12.98 2.88 4.47
N PRO A 16 -11.73 3.37 4.45
CA PRO A 16 -11.33 4.40 3.51
C PRO A 16 -11.29 3.85 2.08
N LEU A 17 -11.43 4.74 1.08
CA LEU A 17 -11.16 4.37 -0.31
C LEU A 17 -9.67 4.16 -0.57
N ILE A 18 -8.83 4.77 0.28
CA ILE A 18 -7.39 4.62 0.28
C ILE A 18 -6.76 5.03 1.61
N ALA A 19 -5.64 4.40 1.98
CA ALA A 19 -4.79 4.89 3.06
C ALA A 19 -3.32 4.59 2.77
N THR A 20 -2.43 5.53 3.09
CA THR A 20 -0.98 5.41 2.87
C THR A 20 -0.23 5.68 4.16
N VAL A 21 0.86 4.95 4.40
CA VAL A 21 1.80 5.19 5.50
C VAL A 21 3.19 5.33 4.92
N ASP A 22 3.85 6.45 5.27
CA ASP A 22 5.18 6.75 4.78
C ASP A 22 5.88 7.83 5.62
N THR A 23 7.14 8.05 5.32
CA THR A 23 7.95 9.21 5.67
C THR A 23 7.47 10.49 4.96
N ARG A 24 7.81 11.64 5.54
CA ARG A 24 7.32 12.95 5.07
C ARG A 24 7.76 13.31 3.65
N ASN A 25 8.93 12.86 3.21
CA ASN A 25 9.54 13.32 1.95
C ASN A 25 9.71 12.19 0.93
N TYR A 26 8.99 11.09 1.08
CA TYR A 26 8.96 10.09 0.02
C TYR A 26 8.40 10.70 -1.27
N ASP A 27 9.08 10.44 -2.37
CA ASP A 27 8.76 10.94 -3.71
C ASP A 27 8.31 9.76 -4.57
N SER A 28 7.01 9.65 -4.81
CA SER A 28 6.40 8.56 -5.56
C SER A 28 6.63 8.73 -7.08
N VAL A 29 6.49 7.63 -7.82
CA VAL A 29 6.69 7.60 -9.28
C VAL A 29 5.66 8.44 -10.03
N PHE A 30 4.43 8.50 -9.51
CA PHE A 30 3.28 9.11 -10.19
C PHE A 30 2.65 10.20 -9.31
N ALA A 31 2.86 11.46 -9.68
CA ALA A 31 2.35 12.60 -8.92
C ALA A 31 0.81 12.70 -8.88
N ASP A 32 0.11 12.11 -9.85
CA ASP A 32 -1.36 12.08 -9.92
C ASP A 32 -1.98 10.88 -9.20
N ARG A 33 -1.16 10.05 -8.55
CA ARG A 33 -1.57 8.81 -7.91
C ARG A 33 -1.01 8.67 -6.48
N PRO A 34 -1.66 7.87 -5.64
CA PRO A 34 -1.18 7.53 -4.31
C PRO A 34 0.17 6.80 -4.35
N GLY A 35 1.14 7.29 -3.60
CA GLY A 35 2.40 6.58 -3.37
C GLY A 35 2.21 5.34 -2.51
N VAL A 36 3.00 4.30 -2.75
CA VAL A 36 3.03 3.10 -1.90
C VAL A 36 3.76 3.39 -0.61
N GLY A 37 4.93 4.01 -0.70
CA GLY A 37 5.71 4.33 0.48
C GLY A 37 6.08 3.11 1.29
N TRP A 38 5.82 3.15 2.61
CA TRP A 38 5.91 1.97 3.45
C TRP A 38 4.72 1.03 3.24
N MET A 39 3.50 1.57 3.34
CA MET A 39 2.28 0.78 3.26
C MET A 39 1.19 1.52 2.48
N LEU A 40 0.48 0.78 1.63
CA LEU A 40 -0.70 1.26 0.91
C LEU A 40 -1.86 0.29 1.12
N TYR A 41 -2.98 0.81 1.60
CA TYR A 41 -4.24 0.10 1.61
C TYR A 41 -5.05 0.40 0.35
N LEU A 42 -5.58 -0.66 -0.28
CA LEU A 42 -6.61 -0.56 -1.31
C LEU A 42 -7.83 -1.45 -0.95
N PRO A 43 -9.08 -1.01 -1.23
CA PRO A 43 -10.29 -1.81 -1.06
C PRO A 43 -10.44 -2.83 -2.21
N LYS A 44 -9.38 -3.62 -2.43
CA LYS A 44 -9.29 -4.68 -3.43
C LYS A 44 -8.59 -5.89 -2.82
N THR A 45 -9.05 -7.08 -3.19
CA THR A 45 -8.36 -8.33 -2.86
C THR A 45 -7.21 -8.52 -3.85
N LEU A 46 -5.97 -8.41 -3.37
CA LEU A 46 -4.76 -8.56 -4.17
C LEU A 46 -4.01 -9.83 -3.78
N THR A 47 -3.43 -10.50 -4.77
CA THR A 47 -2.62 -11.70 -4.56
C THR A 47 -1.14 -11.44 -4.83
N VAL A 48 -0.28 -12.31 -4.29
CA VAL A 48 1.16 -12.26 -4.52
C VAL A 48 1.51 -12.37 -6.01
N GLN A 49 0.69 -13.06 -6.82
CA GLN A 49 0.91 -13.12 -8.27
C GLN A 49 0.67 -11.77 -8.96
N GLN A 50 -0.25 -10.95 -8.43
CA GLN A 50 -0.54 -9.62 -8.99
C GLN A 50 0.48 -8.58 -8.57
N VAL A 51 1.05 -8.71 -7.37
CA VAL A 51 2.04 -7.77 -6.82
C VAL A 51 3.22 -8.54 -6.22
N PRO A 52 4.03 -9.22 -7.06
CA PRO A 52 5.14 -10.03 -6.58
C PRO A 52 6.28 -9.21 -5.96
N GLU A 53 6.33 -7.90 -6.24
CA GLU A 53 7.32 -6.98 -5.67
C GLU A 53 7.01 -6.57 -4.22
N ALA A 54 5.79 -6.79 -3.74
CA ALA A 54 5.44 -6.50 -2.34
C ALA A 54 6.09 -7.53 -1.42
N GLU A 55 6.74 -7.07 -0.35
CA GLU A 55 7.30 -7.97 0.67
C GLU A 55 6.21 -8.63 1.51
N ALA A 56 5.07 -7.96 1.69
CA ALA A 56 3.89 -8.57 2.27
C ALA A 56 2.59 -8.00 1.67
N LEU A 57 1.58 -8.87 1.60
CA LEU A 57 0.20 -8.52 1.31
C LEU A 57 -0.66 -8.97 2.48
N ILE A 58 -1.23 -8.01 3.19
CA ILE A 58 -1.95 -8.25 4.43
C ILE A 58 -3.44 -8.08 4.14
N PRO A 59 -4.23 -9.17 4.23
CA PRO A 59 -5.65 -9.11 3.97
C PRO A 59 -6.36 -8.31 5.07
N VAL A 60 -7.28 -7.42 4.68
CA VAL A 60 -8.15 -6.70 5.63
C VAL A 60 -9.61 -7.11 5.42
N PRO A 61 -10.26 -7.73 6.42
CA PRO A 61 -11.68 -8.05 6.36
C PRO A 61 -12.53 -6.79 6.59
N GLU A 62 -13.64 -6.66 5.87
CA GLU A 62 -14.72 -5.75 6.28
C GLU A 62 -15.59 -6.49 7.30
N GLN A 63 -16.04 -5.78 8.35
CA GLN A 63 -16.91 -6.37 9.36
C GLN A 63 -18.12 -7.06 8.72
N GLY A 64 -18.27 -8.37 8.95
CA GLY A 64 -19.39 -9.16 8.46
C GLY A 64 -19.32 -9.56 6.97
N LYS A 65 -18.21 -9.31 6.26
CA LYS A 65 -17.99 -9.75 4.87
C LYS A 65 -16.66 -10.52 4.73
N ASN A 66 -16.52 -11.26 3.62
CA ASN A 66 -15.22 -11.80 3.19
C ASN A 66 -14.24 -10.64 2.90
N GLN A 67 -12.93 -10.92 2.96
CA GLN A 67 -11.84 -9.98 2.67
C GLN A 67 -12.17 -8.97 1.58
N THR A 68 -12.12 -7.68 1.92
CA THR A 68 -12.55 -6.57 1.05
C THR A 68 -11.43 -5.62 0.68
N GLY A 69 -10.28 -5.69 1.36
CA GLY A 69 -9.12 -4.91 1.01
C GLY A 69 -7.81 -5.62 1.33
N THR A 70 -6.72 -4.98 0.92
CA THR A 70 -5.36 -5.47 1.11
C THR A 70 -4.46 -4.30 1.47
N ILE A 71 -3.67 -4.45 2.53
CA ILE A 71 -2.53 -3.58 2.82
C ILE A 71 -1.31 -4.19 2.12
N ILE A 72 -0.69 -3.41 1.25
CA ILE A 72 0.51 -3.72 0.50
C ILE A 72 1.68 -3.13 1.27
N VAL A 73 2.69 -3.94 1.60
CA VAL A 73 3.86 -3.51 2.39
C VAL A 73 5.11 -3.62 1.52
N SER A 74 5.85 -2.52 1.41
CA SER A 74 7.11 -2.49 0.64
C SER A 74 8.30 -3.04 1.43
N VAL A 75 8.36 -2.82 2.75
CA VAL A 75 9.50 -3.21 3.61
C VAL A 75 8.97 -3.82 4.92
N THR A 76 9.44 -5.02 5.25
CA THR A 76 8.97 -5.82 6.40
C THR A 76 10.04 -6.05 7.46
N ASP A 77 11.32 -5.98 7.10
CA ASP A 77 12.46 -6.30 7.97
C ASP A 77 13.03 -5.07 8.71
N ALA A 78 12.68 -3.85 8.29
CA ALA A 78 13.09 -2.60 8.89
C ALA A 78 12.03 -1.49 8.77
N PRO A 79 12.15 -0.38 9.53
CA PRO A 79 11.39 0.83 9.26
C PRO A 79 11.69 1.37 7.86
N PHE A 80 10.65 1.75 7.12
CA PHE A 80 10.82 2.40 5.82
C PHE A 80 11.57 3.73 5.95
N SER A 81 12.37 4.04 4.93
CA SER A 81 13.23 5.23 4.88
C SER A 81 13.30 5.73 3.45
N ASP A 82 12.89 6.98 3.22
CA ASP A 82 13.05 7.71 1.96
C ASP A 82 14.51 7.95 1.54
N ARG A 83 15.45 7.66 2.45
CA ARG A 83 16.89 7.79 2.22
C ARG A 83 17.58 6.46 1.91
N GLU A 84 16.89 5.34 2.13
CA GLU A 84 17.38 4.03 1.75
C GLU A 84 16.95 3.72 0.32
N VAL A 85 17.93 3.60 -0.59
CA VAL A 85 17.69 3.46 -2.02
C VAL A 85 16.89 2.20 -2.32
N GLU A 86 17.15 1.12 -1.60
CA GLU A 86 16.42 -0.14 -1.84
C GLU A 86 14.97 -0.08 -1.34
N HIS A 87 14.69 0.60 -0.23
CA HIS A 87 13.31 0.81 0.24
C HIS A 87 12.49 1.58 -0.81
N VAL A 88 13.02 2.70 -1.29
CA VAL A 88 12.39 3.52 -2.34
C VAL A 88 12.24 2.71 -3.63
N ARG A 89 13.25 1.92 -4.01
CA ARG A 89 13.20 1.08 -5.21
C ARG A 89 12.05 0.06 -5.14
N VAL A 90 11.86 -0.62 -4.01
CA VAL A 90 10.78 -1.60 -3.85
C VAL A 90 9.42 -0.93 -3.93
N ALA A 91 9.22 0.17 -3.19
CA ALA A 91 7.96 0.93 -3.23
C ALA A 91 7.62 1.42 -4.65
N ASN A 92 8.58 2.01 -5.36
CA ASN A 92 8.40 2.47 -6.74
C ASN A 92 8.08 1.32 -7.72
N LYS A 93 8.69 0.14 -7.53
CA LYS A 93 8.36 -1.04 -8.35
C LYS A 93 6.92 -1.51 -8.12
N ILE A 94 6.44 -1.48 -6.88
CA ILE A 94 5.05 -1.79 -6.54
C ILE A 94 4.11 -0.77 -7.21
N GLU A 95 4.43 0.53 -7.16
CA GLU A 95 3.63 1.57 -7.83
C GLU A 95 3.49 1.33 -9.33
N VAL A 96 4.62 1.09 -10.01
CA VAL A 96 4.61 0.76 -11.46
C VAL A 96 3.80 -0.49 -11.72
N ARG A 97 3.99 -1.56 -10.93
CA ARG A 97 3.22 -2.81 -11.05
C ARG A 97 1.72 -2.56 -10.94
N LEU A 98 1.29 -1.80 -9.94
CA LEU A 98 -0.13 -1.52 -9.71
C LEU A 98 -0.72 -0.65 -10.83
N VAL A 99 0.05 0.30 -11.39
CA VAL A 99 -0.41 1.11 -12.53
C VAL A 99 -0.50 0.28 -13.81
N ASP A 100 0.50 -0.56 -14.10
CA ASP A 100 0.52 -1.43 -15.29
C ASP A 100 -0.68 -2.40 -15.35
N HIS A 101 -1.29 -2.70 -14.19
CA HIS A 101 -2.45 -3.60 -14.06
C HIS A 101 -3.76 -2.86 -13.75
N ASP A 102 -3.79 -1.53 -13.88
CA ASP A 102 -4.97 -0.68 -13.58
C ASP A 102 -5.51 -0.86 -12.13
N LEU A 103 -4.62 -1.21 -11.19
CA LEU A 103 -4.96 -1.47 -9.80
C LEU A 103 -4.87 -0.21 -8.94
N LEU A 104 -3.94 0.69 -9.23
CA LEU A 104 -3.77 1.97 -8.54
C LEU A 104 -4.70 3.02 -9.16
N PRO A 105 -5.60 3.70 -8.41
CA PRO A 105 -6.44 4.78 -8.94
C PRO A 105 -5.65 6.09 -9.07
N ARG A 106 -6.19 7.07 -9.81
CA ARG A 106 -5.74 8.48 -9.72
C ARG A 106 -6.48 9.17 -8.59
N TYR A 107 -5.90 10.24 -8.05
CA TYR A 107 -6.59 11.07 -7.05
C TYR A 107 -7.91 11.66 -7.56
N ALA A 108 -8.01 11.95 -8.86
CA ALA A 108 -9.23 12.48 -9.46
C ALA A 108 -10.36 11.44 -9.59
N ASP A 109 -10.04 10.15 -9.46
CA ASP A 109 -10.97 9.02 -9.62
C ASP A 109 -11.35 8.36 -8.28
N LEU A 110 -10.90 8.93 -7.16
CA LEU A 110 -11.23 8.47 -5.80
C LEU A 110 -12.61 8.97 -5.34
#